data_AF-K2M8X5-F1
#
_entry.id   AF-K2M8X5-F1
#
_cell.length_a   1.000
_cell.length_b   1.000
_cell.length_c   1.000
_cell.angle_alpha   90.00
_cell.angle_beta   90.00
_cell.angle_gamma   90.00
#
_symmetry.space_group_name_H-M   'P 1'
#
loop_
_entity.id
_entity.type
_entity.pdbx_description
1 polymer ?
#
loop_
_entity_poly.entity_id
_entity_poly.type
_entity_poly.pdbx_seq_one_letter_code
_entity_poly.pdbx_strand_id
1 'polypeptide(L)'
;MQTSSTSVSQGLTARRRVLRRLLRDRSFIIAFAVILILVLTAVLNPLIIHLIGHGPNEPFRETGLTAGGVPLPPGGDFLLGTDVVGRDLLARLVAGTRVTVFVAVSCAMLSISLGVVVGLFAGYRGGIVDAMLSGFIDVVLGLPFLVTAIALVSVYGASFPVMMGTIVFFTWGPIARIVRNLVVSAKENEFVDAARMLGAGDLHIMFREILPNIAGQVVVYGSLLIPQVIVLEASLSFLGLGVPPPTATWGGIIAENQTNYAVAWWSILFPSLALLMATLAFNIVGDGLRDALDPSARSRGGA
;
A
#
# COMPACT_ATOMS: atom_id res chain seq x y z
N MET A 1 11.39 42.86 6.88
CA MET A 1 11.20 41.85 7.95
C MET A 1 9.72 41.51 8.25
N GLN A 2 8.73 42.01 7.49
CA GLN A 2 7.28 41.83 7.75
C GLN A 2 6.56 40.85 6.81
N THR A 3 7.23 40.28 5.81
CA THR A 3 6.62 39.37 4.81
C THR A 3 6.64 37.90 5.24
N SER A 4 7.47 37.54 6.23
CA SER A 4 7.61 36.17 6.73
C SER A 4 6.53 35.75 7.74
N SER A 5 5.87 36.69 8.42
CA SER A 5 4.81 36.37 9.41
C SER A 5 3.45 36.06 8.78
N THR A 6 3.15 36.60 7.59
CA THR A 6 1.87 36.42 6.88
C THR A 6 1.80 35.10 6.10
N SER A 7 2.90 34.60 5.55
CA SER A 7 2.92 33.31 4.84
C SER A 7 2.78 32.11 5.79
N VAL A 8 3.39 32.19 6.98
CA VAL A 8 3.31 31.15 8.02
C VAL A 8 1.89 31.04 8.59
N SER A 9 1.21 32.17 8.82
CA SER A 9 -0.17 32.17 9.35
C SER A 9 -1.19 31.63 8.34
N GLN A 10 -1.01 31.89 7.04
CA GLN A 10 -1.83 31.32 5.98
C GLN A 10 -1.65 29.80 5.83
N GLY A 11 -0.41 29.30 5.92
CA GLY A 11 -0.10 27.86 5.86
C GLY A 11 -0.68 27.05 7.02
N LEU A 12 -0.63 27.59 8.25
CA LEU A 12 -1.25 26.98 9.43
C LEU A 12 -2.78 26.94 9.32
N THR A 13 -3.39 27.95 8.70
CA THR A 13 -4.84 28.01 8.46
C THR A 13 -5.30 27.00 7.40
N ALA A 14 -4.50 26.78 6.35
CA ALA A 14 -4.77 25.79 5.31
C ALA A 14 -4.71 24.36 5.87
N ARG A 15 -3.65 24.00 6.61
CA ARG A 15 -3.51 22.68 7.25
C ARG A 15 -4.63 22.38 8.23
N ARG A 16 -5.00 23.35 9.08
CA ARG A 16 -6.13 23.23 10.01
C ARG A 16 -7.46 23.01 9.29
N ARG A 17 -7.66 23.64 8.12
CA ARG A 17 -8.88 23.49 7.31
C ARG A 17 -8.99 22.09 6.69
N VAL A 18 -7.88 21.58 6.13
CA VAL A 18 -7.79 20.20 5.61
C VAL A 18 -8.08 19.20 6.74
N LEU A 19 -7.38 19.33 7.87
CA LEU A 19 -7.57 18.44 9.02
C LEU A 19 -9.02 18.47 9.53
N ARG A 20 -9.63 19.65 9.63
CA ARG A 20 -11.02 19.78 10.06
C ARG A 20 -12.02 19.15 9.09
N ARG A 21 -11.74 19.16 7.78
CA ARG A 21 -12.59 18.49 6.78
C ARG A 21 -12.49 16.97 6.94
N LEU A 22 -11.27 16.44 7.04
CA LEU A 22 -11.01 15.01 7.24
C LEU A 22 -11.66 14.49 8.54
N LEU A 23 -11.46 15.19 9.66
CA LEU A 23 -12.03 14.82 10.95
C LEU A 23 -13.56 15.02 11.04
N ARG A 24 -14.19 15.64 10.04
CA ARG A 24 -15.65 15.75 10.00
C ARG A 24 -16.29 14.61 9.22
N ASP A 25 -15.53 13.93 8.35
CA ASP A 25 -15.98 12.77 7.61
C ASP A 25 -15.91 11.51 8.49
N ARG A 26 -17.07 10.91 8.76
CA ARG A 26 -17.19 9.70 9.57
C ARG A 26 -16.53 8.51 8.89
N SER A 27 -16.63 8.42 7.57
CA SER A 27 -16.02 7.33 6.78
C SER A 27 -14.50 7.39 6.92
N PHE A 28 -13.92 8.58 6.78
CA PHE A 28 -12.49 8.80 6.99
C PHE A 28 -12.04 8.41 8.41
N ILE A 29 -12.78 8.82 9.46
CA ILE A 29 -12.42 8.49 10.84
C ILE A 29 -12.44 6.97 11.09
N ILE A 30 -13.48 6.28 10.63
CA ILE A 30 -13.60 4.82 10.79
C ILE A 30 -12.46 4.13 10.06
N ALA A 31 -12.20 4.51 8.81
CA ALA A 31 -11.12 3.95 8.01
C ALA A 31 -9.75 4.21 8.63
N PHE A 32 -9.50 5.43 9.12
CA PHE A 32 -8.27 5.78 9.81
C PHE A 32 -8.09 4.97 11.11
N ALA A 33 -9.16 4.75 11.88
CA ALA A 33 -9.12 3.91 13.07
C ALA A 33 -8.79 2.45 12.73
N VAL A 34 -9.33 1.90 11.64
CA VAL A 34 -9.00 0.54 11.17
C VAL A 34 -7.52 0.46 10.78
N ILE A 35 -6.99 1.42 10.01
CA ILE A 35 -5.56 1.45 9.66
C ILE A 35 -4.71 1.56 10.92
N LEU A 36 -5.10 2.40 11.88
CA LEU A 36 -4.38 2.54 13.14
C LEU A 36 -4.32 1.22 13.91
N ILE A 37 -5.45 0.49 13.99
CA ILE A 37 -5.49 -0.85 14.60
C ILE A 37 -4.56 -1.81 13.86
N LEU A 38 -4.58 -1.84 12.53
CA LEU A 38 -3.69 -2.72 11.74
C LEU A 38 -2.21 -2.39 11.97
N VAL A 39 -1.85 -1.11 12.00
CA VAL A 39 -0.48 -0.65 12.26
C VAL A 39 -0.06 -1.01 13.69
N LEU A 40 -0.93 -0.79 14.68
CA LEU A 40 -0.66 -1.18 16.06
C LEU A 40 -0.49 -2.69 16.20
N THR A 41 -1.34 -3.49 15.54
CA THR A 41 -1.20 -4.95 15.50
C THR A 41 0.10 -5.39 14.84
N ALA A 42 0.53 -4.72 13.76
CA ALA A 42 1.79 -5.02 13.08
C ALA A 42 3.02 -4.67 13.94
N VAL A 43 3.02 -3.51 14.62
CA VAL A 43 4.14 -3.02 15.45
C VAL A 43 4.22 -3.77 16.78
N LEU A 44 3.09 -3.97 17.46
CA LEU A 44 2.99 -4.68 18.73
C LEU A 44 2.90 -6.20 18.54
N ASN A 45 3.17 -6.70 17.33
CA ASN A 45 3.04 -8.11 16.99
C ASN A 45 3.72 -9.07 17.98
N PRO A 46 5.00 -8.88 18.39
CA PRO A 46 5.64 -9.78 19.36
C PRO A 46 4.92 -9.79 20.72
N LEU A 47 4.42 -8.63 21.16
CA LEU A 47 3.70 -8.49 22.42
C LEU A 47 2.33 -9.19 22.33
N ILE A 48 1.59 -8.99 21.23
CA ILE A 48 0.28 -9.60 21.04
C ILE A 48 0.41 -11.13 20.96
N ILE A 49 1.40 -11.64 20.23
CA ILE A 49 1.67 -13.09 20.18
C ILE A 49 2.01 -13.64 21.57
N HIS A 50 2.83 -12.91 22.34
CA HIS A 50 3.12 -13.31 23.72
C HIS A 50 1.87 -13.31 24.61
N LEU A 51 0.96 -12.35 24.44
CA LEU A 51 -0.31 -12.28 25.18
C LEU A 51 -1.30 -13.38 24.76
N ILE A 52 -1.30 -13.79 23.49
CA ILE A 52 -2.10 -14.92 23.01
C ILE A 52 -1.59 -16.23 23.63
N GLY A 53 -0.28 -16.36 23.84
CA GLY A 53 0.34 -17.55 24.41
C GLY A 53 0.58 -18.70 23.41
N HIS A 54 0.20 -18.51 22.14
CA HIS A 54 0.42 -19.48 21.06
C HIS A 54 1.40 -18.96 20.01
N GLY A 55 2.36 -19.79 19.61
CA GLY A 55 3.25 -19.46 18.50
C GLY A 55 2.49 -19.45 17.16
N PRO A 56 2.72 -18.47 16.25
CA PRO A 56 2.02 -18.41 14.97
C PRO A 56 2.34 -19.59 14.05
N ASN A 57 3.48 -20.26 14.27
CA ASN A 57 3.92 -21.40 13.49
C ASN A 57 3.83 -22.72 14.26
N GLU A 58 3.31 -22.69 15.49
CA GLU A 58 3.26 -23.84 16.40
C GLU A 58 2.01 -24.68 16.14
N PRO A 59 2.16 -25.94 15.69
CA PRO A 59 1.00 -26.81 15.44
C PRO A 59 0.56 -27.51 16.73
N PHE A 60 -0.67 -27.27 17.16
CA PHE A 60 -1.30 -27.95 18.29
C PHE A 60 -2.00 -29.22 17.80
N ARG A 61 -1.24 -30.30 17.60
CA ARG A 61 -1.80 -31.53 17.00
C ARG A 61 -2.79 -32.28 17.90
N GLU A 62 -2.58 -32.25 19.21
CA GLU A 62 -3.44 -32.97 20.17
C GLU A 62 -4.63 -32.13 20.64
N THR A 63 -4.43 -30.82 20.78
CA THR A 63 -5.44 -29.92 21.32
C THR A 63 -6.10 -29.05 20.26
N GLY A 64 -5.47 -28.83 19.11
CA GLY A 64 -5.94 -27.97 18.01
C GLY A 64 -6.62 -28.71 16.86
N LEU A 65 -6.75 -30.03 16.95
CA LEU A 65 -7.49 -30.86 16.00
C LEU A 65 -8.38 -31.84 16.79
N THR A 66 -9.52 -32.21 16.21
CA THR A 66 -10.30 -33.33 16.73
C THR A 66 -9.55 -34.65 16.54
N ALA A 67 -9.99 -35.72 17.20
CA ALA A 67 -9.43 -37.07 16.99
C ALA A 67 -9.47 -37.54 15.52
N GLY A 68 -10.36 -36.99 14.70
CA GLY A 68 -10.44 -37.24 13.26
C GLY A 68 -9.52 -36.35 12.40
N GLY A 69 -8.66 -35.53 13.01
CA GLY A 69 -7.79 -34.58 12.30
C GLY A 69 -8.50 -33.34 11.77
N VAL A 70 -9.71 -33.03 12.28
CA VAL A 70 -10.51 -31.89 11.83
C VAL A 70 -10.15 -30.63 12.63
N PRO A 71 -9.96 -29.46 12.00
CA PRO A 71 -9.74 -28.19 12.71
C PRO A 71 -10.85 -27.84 13.69
N LEU A 72 -10.49 -27.20 14.79
CA LEU A 72 -11.42 -26.75 15.81
C LEU A 72 -12.06 -25.41 15.43
N PRO A 73 -13.39 -25.26 15.65
CA PRO A 73 -14.10 -24.01 15.40
C PRO A 73 -13.67 -22.91 16.39
N PRO A 74 -14.03 -21.64 16.12
CA PRO A 74 -13.79 -20.53 17.03
C PRO A 74 -14.37 -20.80 18.43
N GLY A 75 -13.52 -20.70 19.46
CA GLY A 75 -13.91 -20.88 20.86
C GLY A 75 -12.86 -21.62 21.68
N GLY A 76 -13.09 -21.68 23.00
CA GLY A 76 -12.16 -22.32 23.93
C GLY A 76 -10.78 -21.66 23.90
N ASP A 77 -9.74 -22.48 23.78
CA ASP A 77 -8.35 -22.03 23.71
C ASP A 77 -8.02 -21.34 22.36
N PHE A 78 -8.80 -21.59 21.30
CA PHE A 78 -8.56 -21.05 19.96
C PHE A 78 -9.64 -20.04 19.57
N LEU A 79 -9.43 -18.76 19.91
CA LEU A 79 -10.43 -17.69 19.76
C LEU A 79 -11.02 -17.57 18.34
N LEU A 80 -10.19 -17.70 17.30
CA LEU A 80 -10.65 -17.70 15.89
C LEU A 80 -10.67 -19.10 15.28
N GLY A 81 -10.48 -20.14 16.09
CA GLY A 81 -10.35 -21.52 15.67
C GLY A 81 -8.93 -21.87 15.22
N THR A 82 -8.77 -23.08 14.70
CA THR A 82 -7.49 -23.56 14.18
C THR A 82 -7.51 -23.75 12.68
N ASP A 83 -6.32 -23.89 12.10
CA ASP A 83 -6.14 -24.25 10.69
C ASP A 83 -5.98 -25.77 10.46
N VAL A 84 -5.80 -26.16 9.20
CA VAL A 84 -5.66 -27.57 8.75
C VAL A 84 -4.51 -28.36 9.39
N VAL A 85 -3.57 -27.70 10.07
CA VAL A 85 -2.45 -28.35 10.76
C VAL A 85 -2.55 -28.15 12.29
N GLY A 86 -3.67 -27.60 12.77
CA GLY A 86 -3.91 -27.34 14.19
C GLY A 86 -3.21 -26.10 14.73
N ARG A 87 -2.78 -25.14 13.89
CA ARG A 87 -2.20 -23.88 14.37
C ARG A 87 -3.32 -22.89 14.74
N ASP A 88 -3.08 -22.06 15.75
CA ASP A 88 -4.01 -20.99 16.16
C ASP A 88 -4.17 -19.94 15.04
N LEU A 89 -5.40 -19.81 14.51
CA LEU A 89 -5.69 -18.87 13.43
C LEU A 89 -5.53 -17.41 13.85
N LEU A 90 -5.83 -17.05 15.10
CA LEU A 90 -5.65 -15.68 15.60
C LEU A 90 -4.17 -15.30 15.62
N ALA A 91 -3.32 -16.17 16.17
CA ALA A 91 -1.87 -15.96 16.17
C ALA A 91 -1.33 -15.80 14.74
N ARG A 92 -1.80 -16.64 13.81
CA ARG A 92 -1.45 -16.54 12.38
C ARG A 92 -1.94 -15.25 11.73
N LEU A 93 -3.16 -14.80 12.04
CA LEU A 93 -3.73 -13.57 11.48
C LEU A 93 -2.97 -12.33 11.96
N VAL A 94 -2.58 -12.31 13.24
CA VAL A 94 -1.75 -11.25 13.82
C VAL A 94 -0.35 -11.24 13.21
N ALA A 95 0.29 -12.41 13.08
CA ALA A 95 1.57 -12.56 12.38
C ALA A 95 1.49 -12.11 10.91
N GLY A 96 0.43 -12.51 10.20
CA GLY A 96 0.16 -12.09 8.83
C GLY A 96 -0.01 -10.59 8.68
N THR A 97 -0.64 -9.93 9.65
CA THR A 97 -0.81 -8.46 9.64
C THR A 97 0.53 -7.73 9.54
N ARG A 98 1.54 -8.18 10.28
CA ARG A 98 2.89 -7.58 10.25
C ARG A 98 3.51 -7.68 8.86
N VAL A 99 3.40 -8.85 8.23
CA VAL A 99 4.01 -9.11 6.92
C VAL A 99 3.28 -8.33 5.83
N THR A 100 1.95 -8.41 5.78
CA THR A 100 1.14 -7.73 4.76
C THR A 100 1.27 -6.20 4.87
N VAL A 101 1.25 -5.61 6.07
CA VAL A 101 1.48 -4.17 6.25
C VAL A 101 2.89 -3.76 5.83
N PHE A 102 3.91 -4.55 6.21
CA PHE A 102 5.29 -4.26 5.82
C PHE A 102 5.45 -4.28 4.30
N VAL A 103 4.97 -5.32 3.61
CA VAL A 103 5.05 -5.43 2.14
C VAL A 103 4.28 -4.29 1.47
N ALA A 104 3.07 -4.00 1.95
CA ALA A 104 2.23 -2.94 1.40
C ALA A 104 2.89 -1.57 1.45
N VAL A 105 3.41 -1.19 2.61
CA VAL A 105 4.05 0.12 2.81
C VAL A 105 5.40 0.18 2.09
N SER A 106 6.24 -0.84 2.22
CA SER A 106 7.59 -0.81 1.62
C SER A 106 7.55 -0.81 0.09
N CYS A 107 6.75 -1.69 -0.52
CA CYS A 107 6.59 -1.71 -1.98
C CYS A 107 5.94 -0.42 -2.50
N ALA A 108 4.95 0.13 -1.79
CA ALA A 108 4.36 1.41 -2.17
C ALA A 108 5.39 2.55 -2.13
N MET A 109 6.17 2.66 -1.05
CA MET A 109 7.22 3.67 -0.93
C MET A 109 8.28 3.55 -2.03
N LEU A 110 8.75 2.32 -2.32
CA LEU A 110 9.73 2.08 -3.38
C LEU A 110 9.16 2.44 -4.76
N SER A 111 7.92 2.04 -5.03
CA SER A 111 7.24 2.32 -6.30
C SER A 111 6.97 3.80 -6.51
N ILE A 112 6.55 4.51 -5.45
CA ILE A 112 6.36 5.97 -5.49
C ILE A 112 7.71 6.64 -5.73
N SER A 113 8.76 6.24 -5.01
CA SER A 113 10.10 6.82 -5.16
C SER A 113 10.62 6.64 -6.59
N LEU A 114 10.57 5.41 -7.11
CA LEU A 114 11.00 5.10 -8.47
C LEU A 114 10.14 5.82 -9.51
N GLY A 115 8.82 5.80 -9.34
CA GLY A 115 7.88 6.46 -10.22
C GLY A 115 8.07 7.98 -10.25
N VAL A 116 8.28 8.61 -9.10
CA VAL A 116 8.56 10.06 -9.00
C VAL A 116 9.85 10.42 -9.73
N VAL A 117 10.92 9.67 -9.52
CA VAL A 117 12.21 9.92 -10.18
C VAL A 117 12.04 9.77 -11.69
N VAL A 118 11.52 8.64 -12.18
CA VAL A 118 11.37 8.40 -13.62
C VAL A 118 10.41 9.41 -14.26
N GLY A 119 9.28 9.69 -13.62
CA GLY A 119 8.28 10.64 -14.11
C GLY A 119 8.80 12.07 -14.17
N LEU A 120 9.59 12.51 -13.18
CA LEU A 120 10.28 13.81 -13.21
C LEU A 120 11.20 13.92 -14.42
N PHE A 121 12.07 12.94 -14.65
CA PHE A 121 13.00 12.96 -15.77
C PHE A 121 12.28 12.92 -17.13
N ALA A 122 11.26 12.06 -17.27
CA ALA A 122 10.47 11.97 -18.50
C ALA A 122 9.73 13.28 -18.79
N GLY A 123 9.01 13.84 -17.82
CA GLY A 123 8.20 15.04 -18.01
C GLY A 123 9.03 16.31 -18.22
N TYR A 124 10.14 16.46 -17.48
CA TYR A 124 10.96 17.67 -17.51
C TYR A 124 11.82 17.75 -18.77
N ARG A 125 12.59 16.69 -19.10
CA ARG A 125 13.51 16.73 -20.25
C ARG A 125 12.80 16.64 -21.59
N GLY A 126 11.66 15.95 -21.68
CA GLY A 126 10.95 15.76 -22.94
C GLY A 126 11.78 15.00 -23.99
N GLY A 127 11.37 15.10 -25.26
CA GLY A 127 12.12 14.61 -26.41
C GLY A 127 12.45 13.11 -26.33
N ILE A 128 13.71 12.76 -26.61
CA ILE A 128 14.18 11.37 -26.66
C ILE A 128 14.13 10.71 -25.28
N VAL A 129 14.47 11.45 -24.21
CA VAL A 129 14.44 10.91 -22.83
C VAL A 129 13.02 10.51 -22.45
N ASP A 130 12.05 11.37 -22.77
CA ASP A 130 10.64 11.06 -22.56
C ASP A 130 10.20 9.85 -23.40
N ALA A 131 10.53 9.82 -24.69
CA ALA A 131 10.16 8.72 -25.57
C ALA A 131 10.71 7.37 -25.08
N MET A 132 11.98 7.32 -24.64
CA MET A 132 12.60 6.09 -24.12
C MET A 132 11.99 5.65 -22.79
N LEU A 133 11.81 6.57 -21.84
CA LEU A 133 11.25 6.25 -20.52
C LEU A 133 9.77 5.87 -20.61
N SER A 134 8.99 6.63 -21.38
CA SER A 134 7.58 6.33 -21.63
C SER A 134 7.42 5.00 -22.37
N GLY A 135 8.27 4.72 -23.36
CA GLY A 135 8.29 3.42 -24.03
C GLY A 135 8.57 2.26 -23.07
N PHE A 136 9.54 2.40 -22.15
CA PHE A 136 9.81 1.39 -21.13
C PHE A 136 8.62 1.20 -20.16
N ILE A 137 7.99 2.30 -19.73
CA ILE A 137 6.77 2.26 -18.92
C ILE A 137 5.67 1.49 -19.66
N ASP A 138 5.46 1.78 -20.95
CA ASP A 138 4.41 1.16 -21.75
C ASP A 138 4.64 -0.34 -21.95
N VAL A 139 5.90 -0.78 -22.13
CA VAL A 139 6.27 -2.20 -22.16
C VAL A 139 5.90 -2.88 -20.85
N VAL A 140 6.28 -2.30 -19.71
CA VAL A 140 5.99 -2.87 -18.39
C VAL A 140 4.48 -2.96 -18.14
N LEU A 141 3.73 -1.90 -18.46
CA LEU A 141 2.28 -1.84 -18.27
C LEU A 141 1.50 -2.73 -19.25
N GLY A 142 2.09 -3.06 -20.40
CA GLY A 142 1.51 -4.00 -21.36
C GLY A 142 1.61 -5.46 -20.94
N LEU A 143 2.48 -5.79 -19.98
CA LEU A 143 2.66 -7.17 -19.49
C LEU A 143 1.53 -7.57 -18.52
N PRO A 144 0.86 -8.72 -18.73
CA PRO A 144 -0.13 -9.22 -17.77
C PRO A 144 0.52 -9.63 -16.45
N PHE A 145 0.19 -8.91 -15.36
CA PHE A 145 0.83 -9.07 -14.04
C PHE A 145 0.96 -10.53 -13.59
N LEU A 146 -0.16 -11.28 -13.53
CA LEU A 146 -0.14 -12.65 -13.00
C LEU A 146 0.71 -13.60 -13.85
N VAL A 147 0.60 -13.50 -15.18
CA VAL A 147 1.36 -14.36 -16.11
C VAL A 147 2.86 -14.11 -15.95
N THR A 148 3.26 -12.84 -15.91
CA THR A 148 4.67 -12.49 -15.73
C THR A 148 5.17 -12.85 -14.32
N ALA A 149 4.36 -12.64 -13.28
CA ALA A 149 4.73 -13.00 -11.92
C ALA A 149 4.96 -14.51 -11.76
N ILE A 150 4.10 -15.35 -12.35
CA ILE A 150 4.27 -16.80 -12.38
C ILE A 150 5.58 -17.16 -13.09
N ALA A 151 5.87 -16.54 -14.23
CA ALA A 151 7.10 -16.79 -14.98
C ALA A 151 8.35 -16.41 -14.17
N LEU A 152 8.35 -15.23 -13.53
CA LEU A 152 9.46 -14.78 -12.68
C LEU A 152 9.68 -15.74 -11.52
N VAL A 153 8.62 -16.14 -10.82
CA VAL A 153 8.74 -17.05 -9.68
C VAL A 153 9.15 -18.46 -10.11
N SER A 154 8.76 -18.90 -11.31
CA SER A 154 9.22 -20.17 -11.88
C SER A 154 10.73 -20.17 -12.16
N VAL A 155 11.29 -19.02 -12.52
CA VAL A 155 12.73 -18.87 -12.81
C VAL A 155 13.55 -18.65 -11.55
N TYR A 156 13.10 -17.75 -10.67
CA TYR A 156 13.87 -17.30 -9.50
C TYR A 156 13.50 -18.03 -8.19
N GLY A 157 12.42 -18.81 -8.20
CA GLY A 157 11.86 -19.43 -7.00
C GLY A 157 10.99 -18.48 -6.17
N ALA A 158 10.03 -19.06 -5.43
CA ALA A 158 9.17 -18.29 -4.52
C ALA A 158 9.98 -17.83 -3.31
N SER A 159 10.10 -16.51 -3.14
CA SER A 159 10.80 -15.91 -2.02
C SER A 159 10.31 -14.49 -1.74
N PHE A 160 10.55 -14.03 -0.52
CA PHE A 160 10.18 -12.70 -0.08
C PHE A 160 10.72 -11.58 -1.00
N PRO A 161 12.02 -11.57 -1.41
CA PRO A 161 12.54 -10.54 -2.30
C PRO A 161 12.01 -10.63 -3.74
N VAL A 162 11.80 -11.85 -4.27
CA VAL A 162 11.25 -12.03 -5.63
C VAL A 162 9.82 -11.50 -5.70
N MET A 163 9.00 -11.79 -4.68
CA MET A 163 7.64 -11.25 -4.58
C MET A 163 7.64 -9.72 -4.52
N MET A 164 8.45 -9.11 -3.63
CA MET A 164 8.54 -7.66 -3.53
C MET A 164 9.04 -7.01 -4.82
N GLY A 165 10.10 -7.55 -5.42
CA GLY A 165 10.65 -7.04 -6.67
C GLY A 165 9.64 -7.11 -7.81
N THR A 166 8.88 -8.21 -7.90
CA THR A 166 7.80 -8.37 -8.88
C THR A 166 6.71 -7.34 -8.67
N ILE A 167 6.22 -7.15 -7.43
CA ILE A 167 5.21 -6.13 -7.12
C ILE A 167 5.72 -4.75 -7.54
N VAL A 168 6.90 -4.35 -7.03
CA VAL A 168 7.48 -3.02 -7.29
C VAL A 168 7.64 -2.79 -8.79
N PHE A 169 8.15 -3.77 -9.53
CA PHE A 169 8.36 -3.72 -10.99
C PHE A 169 7.07 -3.35 -11.75
N PHE A 170 5.91 -3.77 -11.28
CA PHE A 170 4.62 -3.46 -11.91
C PHE A 170 3.93 -2.20 -11.34
N THR A 171 4.23 -1.82 -10.10
CA THR A 171 3.52 -0.72 -9.43
C THR A 171 4.17 0.65 -9.58
N TRP A 172 5.44 0.74 -10.01
CA TRP A 172 6.11 2.05 -10.22
C TRP A 172 5.66 2.77 -11.51
N GLY A 173 5.35 2.02 -12.57
CA GLY A 173 5.00 2.55 -13.90
C GLY A 173 3.77 3.48 -13.92
N PRO A 174 2.64 3.11 -13.28
CA PRO A 174 1.48 3.98 -13.21
C PRO A 174 1.79 5.32 -12.51
N ILE A 175 2.57 5.28 -11.43
CA ILE A 175 3.01 6.49 -10.72
C ILE A 175 3.92 7.33 -11.62
N ALA A 176 4.88 6.72 -12.33
CA ALA A 176 5.74 7.43 -13.26
C ALA A 176 4.95 8.19 -14.33
N ARG A 177 3.91 7.56 -14.89
CA ARG A 177 3.04 8.18 -15.89
C ARG A 177 2.26 9.37 -15.31
N ILE A 178 1.71 9.24 -14.10
CA ILE A 178 1.02 10.34 -13.42
C ILE A 178 1.99 11.50 -13.17
N VAL A 179 3.15 11.23 -12.56
CA VAL A 179 4.14 12.26 -12.24
C VAL A 179 4.64 12.95 -13.52
N ARG A 180 4.90 12.19 -14.59
CA ARG A 180 5.25 12.76 -15.90
C ARG A 180 4.22 13.78 -16.35
N ASN A 181 2.94 13.44 -16.33
CA ASN A 181 1.87 14.34 -16.76
C ASN A 181 1.81 15.61 -15.89
N LEU A 182 1.98 15.47 -14.57
CA LEU A 182 2.02 16.60 -13.65
C LEU A 182 3.23 17.51 -13.92
N VAL A 183 4.39 16.93 -14.23
CA VAL A 183 5.62 17.68 -14.52
C VAL A 183 5.53 18.40 -15.85
N VAL A 184 4.94 17.77 -16.88
CA VAL A 184 4.70 18.42 -18.18
C VAL A 184 3.82 19.65 -18.02
N SER A 185 2.77 19.60 -17.19
CA SER A 185 1.96 20.78 -16.90
C SER A 185 2.70 21.79 -16.02
N ALA A 186 3.42 21.33 -15.00
CA ALA A 186 4.10 22.21 -14.04
C ALA A 186 5.27 22.99 -14.65
N LYS A 187 5.95 22.43 -15.66
CA LYS A 187 7.11 23.08 -16.30
C LYS A 187 6.75 24.30 -17.17
N GLU A 188 5.47 24.47 -17.49
CA GLU A 188 4.93 25.59 -18.27
C GLU A 188 4.51 26.79 -17.38
N ASN A 189 4.66 26.66 -16.05
CA ASN A 189 4.28 27.72 -15.11
C ASN A 189 5.38 28.78 -14.93
N GLU A 190 4.97 30.02 -14.66
CA GLU A 190 5.84 31.21 -14.53
C GLU A 190 6.98 31.05 -13.50
N PHE A 191 6.79 30.27 -12.43
CA PHE A 191 7.83 30.06 -11.41
C PHE A 191 9.05 29.30 -11.97
N VAL A 192 8.84 28.45 -12.97
CA VAL A 192 9.93 27.70 -13.63
C VAL A 192 10.75 28.64 -14.50
N ASP A 193 10.10 29.54 -15.24
CA ASP A 193 10.79 30.54 -16.05
C ASP A 193 11.56 31.53 -15.18
N ALA A 194 10.97 31.98 -14.07
CA ALA A 194 11.66 32.80 -13.08
C ALA A 194 12.91 32.11 -12.51
N ALA A 195 12.82 30.82 -12.15
CA ALA A 195 13.97 30.05 -11.66
C ALA A 195 15.07 29.92 -12.72
N ARG A 196 14.71 29.71 -14.00
CA ARG A 196 15.68 29.69 -15.12
C ARG A 196 16.36 31.04 -15.32
N MET A 197 15.62 32.15 -15.24
CA MET A 197 16.18 33.51 -15.36
C MET A 197 17.18 33.82 -14.23
N LEU A 198 17.01 33.20 -13.06
CA LEU A 198 17.95 33.26 -11.94
C LEU A 198 19.14 32.30 -12.07
N GLY A 199 19.24 31.55 -13.18
CA GLY A 199 20.34 30.62 -13.44
C GLY A 199 20.23 29.27 -12.72
N ALA A 200 19.04 28.90 -12.24
CA ALA A 200 18.85 27.59 -11.62
C ALA A 200 19.06 26.45 -12.63
N GLY A 201 19.87 25.46 -12.28
CA GLY A 201 20.08 24.27 -13.11
C GLY A 201 18.86 23.33 -13.12
N ASP A 202 18.78 22.45 -14.12
CA ASP A 202 17.65 21.53 -14.31
C ASP A 202 17.30 20.68 -13.08
N LEU A 203 18.31 20.10 -12.43
CA LEU A 203 18.10 19.30 -11.22
C LEU A 203 17.55 20.15 -10.06
N HIS A 204 17.96 21.41 -9.97
CA HIS A 204 17.41 22.33 -8.99
C HIS A 204 15.93 22.58 -9.28
N ILE A 205 15.58 22.92 -10.52
CA ILE A 205 14.20 23.16 -10.94
C ILE A 205 13.33 21.92 -10.69
N MET A 206 13.80 20.73 -11.08
CA MET A 206 13.04 19.49 -10.91
C MET A 206 12.74 19.18 -9.43
N PHE A 207 13.75 19.21 -8.55
CA PHE A 207 13.60 18.74 -7.17
C PHE A 207 13.24 19.82 -6.16
N ARG A 208 13.55 21.09 -6.43
CA ARG A 208 13.30 22.21 -5.51
C ARG A 208 12.11 23.08 -5.91
N GLU A 209 11.77 23.14 -7.20
CA GLU A 209 10.66 23.96 -7.68
C GLU A 209 9.44 23.10 -8.04
N ILE A 210 9.61 22.15 -8.97
CA ILE A 210 8.49 21.36 -9.51
C ILE A 210 8.00 20.31 -8.51
N LEU A 211 8.89 19.45 -8.00
CA LEU A 211 8.49 18.34 -7.13
C LEU A 211 7.70 18.81 -5.89
N PRO A 212 8.13 19.84 -5.14
CA PRO A 212 7.35 20.34 -4.00
C PRO A 212 5.97 20.88 -4.39
N ASN A 213 5.83 21.43 -5.60
CA ASN A 213 4.57 21.94 -6.11
C ASN A 213 3.56 20.81 -6.40
N ILE A 214 4.03 19.70 -6.97
CA ILE A 214 3.18 18.55 -7.32
C ILE A 214 3.06 17.50 -6.21
N ALA A 215 3.88 17.60 -5.14
CA ALA A 215 3.98 16.59 -4.08
C ALA A 215 2.62 16.25 -3.44
N GLY A 216 1.73 17.23 -3.28
CA GLY A 216 0.38 16.98 -2.76
C GLY A 216 -0.40 15.98 -3.60
N GLN A 217 -0.36 16.12 -4.93
CA GLN A 217 -1.03 15.21 -5.85
C GLN A 217 -0.32 13.84 -5.89
N VAL A 218 1.01 13.82 -5.84
CA VAL A 218 1.78 12.57 -5.77
C VAL A 218 1.42 11.76 -4.53
N VAL A 219 1.30 12.40 -3.37
CA VAL A 219 0.92 11.72 -2.12
C VAL A 219 -0.50 11.17 -2.20
N VAL A 220 -1.43 11.91 -2.80
CA VAL A 220 -2.81 11.45 -3.03
C VAL A 220 -2.83 10.18 -3.88
N TYR A 221 -2.24 10.21 -5.07
CA TYR A 221 -2.20 9.03 -5.94
C TYR A 221 -1.39 7.89 -5.34
N GLY A 222 -0.30 8.21 -4.63
CA GLY A 222 0.54 7.23 -3.95
C GLY A 222 -0.18 6.51 -2.81
N SER A 223 -1.13 7.17 -2.13
CA SER A 223 -1.90 6.54 -1.04
C SER A 223 -2.78 5.37 -1.52
N LEU A 224 -3.28 5.45 -2.76
CA LEU A 224 -4.06 4.40 -3.41
C LEU A 224 -3.21 3.19 -3.83
N LEU A 225 -1.88 3.29 -3.74
CA LEU A 225 -0.98 2.20 -4.07
C LEU A 225 -0.94 1.12 -2.98
N ILE A 226 -1.09 1.51 -1.72
CA ILE A 226 -1.09 0.57 -0.58
C ILE A 226 -2.18 -0.52 -0.72
N PRO A 227 -3.47 -0.19 -0.93
CA PRO A 227 -4.50 -1.21 -1.07
C PRO A 227 -4.28 -2.08 -2.32
N GLN A 228 -3.77 -1.50 -3.41
CA GLN A 228 -3.39 -2.27 -4.60
C GLN A 228 -2.30 -3.30 -4.28
N VAL A 229 -1.23 -2.89 -3.58
CA VAL A 229 -0.14 -3.80 -3.20
C VAL A 229 -0.64 -4.91 -2.27
N ILE A 230 -1.53 -4.62 -1.31
CA ILE A 230 -2.13 -5.64 -0.44
C ILE A 230 -2.81 -6.73 -1.28
N VAL A 231 -3.58 -6.33 -2.30
CA VAL A 231 -4.26 -7.29 -3.19
C VAL A 231 -3.24 -8.09 -4.02
N LEU A 232 -2.20 -7.45 -4.54
CA LEU A 232 -1.16 -8.14 -5.32
C LEU A 232 -0.38 -9.13 -4.46
N GLU A 233 0.04 -8.75 -3.25
CA GLU A 233 0.69 -9.63 -2.28
C GLU A 233 -0.19 -10.83 -1.94
N ALA A 234 -1.46 -10.58 -1.57
CA ALA A 234 -2.41 -11.63 -1.26
C ALA A 234 -2.64 -12.57 -2.45
N SER A 235 -2.70 -12.04 -3.67
CA SER A 235 -2.87 -12.83 -4.89
C SER A 235 -1.66 -13.75 -5.14
N LEU A 236 -0.44 -13.24 -4.98
CA LEU A 236 0.77 -14.04 -5.14
C LEU A 236 0.89 -15.09 -4.04
N SER A 237 0.65 -14.71 -2.78
CA SER A 237 0.64 -15.62 -1.65
C SER A 237 -0.44 -16.71 -1.79
N PHE A 238 -1.62 -16.37 -2.31
CA PHE A 238 -2.70 -17.32 -2.61
C PHE A 238 -2.28 -18.36 -3.67
N LEU A 239 -1.55 -17.92 -4.69
CA LEU A 239 -1.03 -18.80 -5.75
C LEU A 239 0.21 -19.60 -5.33
N GLY A 240 0.69 -19.47 -4.08
CA GLY A 240 1.92 -20.11 -3.61
C GLY A 240 3.20 -19.47 -4.13
N LEU A 241 3.10 -18.26 -4.70
CA LEU A 241 4.20 -17.50 -5.31
C LEU A 241 4.70 -16.36 -4.41
N GLY A 242 4.06 -16.17 -3.26
CA GLY A 242 4.37 -15.13 -2.29
C GLY A 242 5.45 -15.55 -1.30
N VAL A 243 5.25 -15.17 -0.03
CA VAL A 243 6.17 -15.52 1.04
C VAL A 243 6.03 -17.01 1.37
N PRO A 244 7.11 -17.81 1.29
CA PRO A 244 7.01 -19.24 1.56
C PRO A 244 6.72 -19.53 3.05
N PRO A 245 6.02 -20.63 3.36
CA PRO A 245 5.85 -21.12 4.72
C PRO A 245 7.21 -21.30 5.43
N PRO A 246 7.29 -21.15 6.77
CA PRO A 246 6.17 -21.04 7.71
C PRO A 246 5.63 -19.62 7.91
N THR A 247 6.19 -18.61 7.23
CA THR A 247 5.78 -17.21 7.44
C THR A 247 4.33 -16.99 7.04
N ALA A 248 3.49 -16.57 7.98
CA ALA A 248 2.09 -16.29 7.71
C ALA A 248 1.92 -14.99 6.91
N THR A 249 1.08 -15.03 5.88
CA THR A 249 0.49 -13.87 5.20
C THR A 249 -1.01 -14.10 5.09
N TRP A 250 -1.82 -13.06 4.94
CA TRP A 250 -3.27 -13.26 4.80
C TRP A 250 -3.64 -14.08 3.56
N GLY A 251 -2.99 -13.82 2.42
CA GLY A 251 -3.17 -14.62 1.21
C GLY A 251 -2.71 -16.07 1.38
N GLY A 252 -1.60 -16.29 2.09
CA GLY A 252 -1.06 -17.64 2.36
C GLY A 252 -1.98 -18.45 3.29
N ILE A 253 -2.55 -17.82 4.32
CA ILE A 253 -3.53 -18.48 5.20
C ILE A 253 -4.74 -18.95 4.37
N ILE A 254 -5.23 -18.14 3.44
CA ILE A 254 -6.34 -18.53 2.57
C ILE A 254 -5.92 -19.71 1.66
N ALA A 255 -4.72 -19.64 1.06
CA ALA A 255 -4.19 -20.68 0.19
C ALA A 255 -4.14 -22.05 0.88
N GLU A 256 -3.64 -22.07 2.12
CA GLU A 256 -3.46 -23.30 2.89
C GLU A 256 -4.79 -23.96 3.30
N ASN A 257 -5.87 -23.19 3.38
CA ASN A 257 -7.17 -23.68 3.85
C ASN A 257 -8.23 -23.84 2.72
N GLN A 258 -7.87 -23.57 1.46
CA GLN A 258 -8.82 -23.54 0.34
C GLN A 258 -9.62 -24.85 0.13
N THR A 259 -9.04 -26.01 0.45
CA THR A 259 -9.69 -27.32 0.30
C THR A 259 -10.55 -27.71 1.49
N ASN A 260 -10.45 -26.99 2.61
CA ASN A 260 -11.09 -27.34 3.88
C ASN A 260 -12.21 -26.37 4.28
N TYR A 261 -12.65 -25.48 3.38
CA TYR A 261 -13.66 -24.45 3.65
C TYR A 261 -15.01 -25.01 4.11
N ALA A 262 -15.38 -26.22 3.68
CA ALA A 262 -16.63 -26.86 4.06
C ALA A 262 -16.69 -27.19 5.56
N VAL A 263 -15.52 -27.38 6.19
CA VAL A 263 -15.40 -27.80 7.58
C VAL A 263 -14.82 -26.69 8.45
N ALA A 264 -13.83 -25.96 7.94
CA ALA A 264 -13.13 -24.88 8.63
C ALA A 264 -13.35 -23.53 7.94
N TRP A 265 -14.60 -23.14 7.67
CA TRP A 265 -14.94 -21.90 6.97
C TRP A 265 -14.33 -20.63 7.59
N TRP A 266 -14.10 -20.62 8.91
CA TRP A 266 -13.48 -19.52 9.65
C TRP A 266 -12.05 -19.22 9.17
N SER A 267 -11.31 -20.26 8.77
CA SER A 267 -9.91 -20.16 8.31
C SER A 267 -9.75 -19.43 6.97
N ILE A 268 -10.83 -19.29 6.20
CA ILE A 268 -10.89 -18.46 4.99
C ILE A 268 -11.57 -17.12 5.30
N LEU A 269 -12.66 -17.14 6.09
CA LEU A 269 -13.46 -15.94 6.35
C LEU A 269 -12.65 -14.84 7.04
N PHE A 270 -11.96 -15.15 8.14
CA PHE A 270 -11.24 -14.14 8.92
C PHE A 270 -10.09 -13.45 8.16
N PRO A 271 -9.17 -14.16 7.47
CA PRO A 271 -8.16 -13.49 6.65
C PRO A 271 -8.77 -12.72 5.46
N SER A 272 -9.89 -13.20 4.89
CA SER A 272 -10.60 -12.47 3.82
C SER A 272 -11.24 -11.17 4.34
N LEU A 273 -11.84 -11.20 5.53
CA LEU A 273 -12.35 -10.00 6.19
C LEU A 273 -11.23 -9.02 6.54
N ALA A 274 -10.07 -9.52 6.99
CA ALA A 274 -8.90 -8.67 7.23
C ALA A 274 -8.43 -7.96 5.94
N LEU A 275 -8.35 -8.69 4.82
CA LEU A 275 -8.05 -8.11 3.51
C LEU A 275 -9.08 -7.07 3.07
N LEU A 276 -10.38 -7.38 3.20
CA LEU A 276 -11.47 -6.46 2.86
C LEU A 276 -11.39 -5.18 3.70
N MET A 277 -11.27 -5.32 5.02
CA MET A 277 -11.20 -4.18 5.93
C MET A 277 -9.96 -3.32 5.68
N ALA A 278 -8.80 -3.94 5.45
CA ALA A 278 -7.57 -3.22 5.14
C ALA A 278 -7.68 -2.45 3.82
N THR A 279 -8.07 -3.13 2.74
CA THR A 279 -8.17 -2.51 1.41
C THR A 279 -9.21 -1.40 1.38
N LEU A 280 -10.38 -1.61 1.99
CA LEU A 280 -11.42 -0.59 2.10
C LEU A 280 -10.94 0.61 2.92
N ALA A 281 -10.30 0.38 4.06
CA ALA A 281 -9.82 1.46 4.92
C ALA A 281 -8.76 2.31 4.22
N PHE A 282 -7.76 1.69 3.57
CA PHE A 282 -6.75 2.44 2.82
C PHE A 282 -7.34 3.19 1.61
N ASN A 283 -8.31 2.62 0.90
CA ASN A 283 -9.01 3.31 -0.18
C ASN A 283 -9.75 4.56 0.33
N ILE A 284 -10.57 4.42 1.38
CA ILE A 284 -11.33 5.54 1.97
C ILE A 284 -10.39 6.65 2.47
N VAL A 285 -9.28 6.29 3.11
CA VAL A 285 -8.30 7.28 3.57
C VAL A 285 -7.61 7.98 2.38
N GLY A 286 -7.30 7.25 1.31
CA GLY A 286 -6.72 7.82 0.09
C GLY A 286 -7.68 8.79 -0.61
N ASP A 287 -8.95 8.42 -0.75
CA ASP A 287 -9.99 9.27 -1.31
C ASP A 287 -10.26 10.50 -0.43
N GLY A 288 -10.32 10.33 0.90
CA GLY A 288 -10.44 11.47 1.81
C GLY A 288 -9.25 12.44 1.69
N LEU A 289 -8.04 11.91 1.53
CA LEU A 289 -6.84 12.72 1.30
C LEU A 289 -6.90 13.46 -0.04
N ARG A 290 -7.41 12.82 -1.09
CA ARG A 290 -7.68 13.43 -2.39
C ARG A 290 -8.64 14.60 -2.26
N ASP A 291 -9.79 14.39 -1.65
CA ASP A 291 -10.85 15.38 -1.50
C ASP A 291 -10.41 16.57 -0.64
N ALA A 292 -9.60 16.32 0.39
CA ALA A 292 -9.09 17.37 1.24
C ALA A 292 -8.01 18.22 0.57
N LEU A 293 -7.26 17.65 -0.38
CA LEU A 293 -6.18 18.32 -1.11
C LEU A 293 -6.60 18.88 -2.47
N ASP A 294 -7.77 18.51 -3.00
CA ASP A 294 -8.29 19.06 -4.26
C ASP A 294 -8.60 20.57 -4.14
N PRO A 295 -7.90 21.44 -4.91
CA PRO A 295 -8.14 22.88 -4.91
C PRO A 295 -9.53 23.26 -5.47
N SER A 296 -10.14 22.40 -6.29
CA SER A 296 -11.38 22.66 -7.03
C SER A 296 -12.61 22.76 -6.12
N ALA A 297 -12.56 22.15 -4.93
CA ALA A 297 -13.58 22.31 -3.90
C ALA A 297 -13.66 23.74 -3.32
N ARG A 298 -12.76 24.66 -3.72
CA ARG A 298 -12.85 26.09 -3.37
C ARG A 298 -13.88 26.86 -4.20
N SER A 299 -14.26 26.40 -5.42
CA SER A 299 -15.12 27.21 -6.31
C SER A 299 -16.63 26.94 -6.17
N ARG A 300 -17.06 25.86 -5.52
CA ARG A 300 -18.48 25.47 -5.42
C ARG A 300 -19.19 25.90 -4.12
N GLY A 301 -18.50 26.56 -3.20
CA GLY A 301 -19.06 26.98 -1.90
C GLY A 301 -19.29 28.49 -1.75
N GLY A 302 -19.32 29.24 -2.86
CA GLY A 302 -19.43 30.69 -2.89
C GLY A 302 -20.49 31.22 -3.84
N ALA A 303 -21.55 30.43 -4.10
CA ALA A 303 -22.77 30.88 -4.76
C ALA A 303 -23.95 30.66 -3.81
#